data_AF-A0A4W5KUU1-F1
#
_entry.id   AF-A0A4W5KUU1-F1
#
_cell.length_a   1.000
_cell.length_b   1.000
_cell.length_c   1.000
_cell.angle_alpha   90.00
_cell.angle_beta   90.00
_cell.angle_gamma   90.00
#
_symmetry.space_group_name_H-M   'P 1'
#
loop_
_entity.id
_entity.type
_entity.pdbx_description
1 polymer ?
#
loop_
_entity_poly.entity_id
_entity_poly.type
_entity_poly.pdbx_seq_one_letter_code
_entity_poly.pdbx_strand_id
1 'polypeptide(L)'
;MCVGERRHLVIPPHLGYGERGVDGEVPASAVLVFDIEMIEMEAGLPDADLFTEMDADKDLQVLASEVLITAKSRRLAPGFDANRIIENMFSNQDRNGDGKITEEEFKLKADETPHDEL
;
A
#
# COMPACT_ATOMS: atom_id res chain seq x y z
N MET A 1 -13.56 -2.91 14.08
CA MET A 1 -13.76 -1.47 14.33
C MET A 1 -14.66 -0.99 13.21
N CYS A 2 -15.71 -0.25 13.51
CA CYS A 2 -16.63 0.26 12.52
C CYS A 2 -16.31 1.72 12.18
N VAL A 3 -16.68 2.17 10.98
CA VAL A 3 -16.56 3.58 10.60
C VAL A 3 -17.38 4.46 11.58
N GLY A 4 -16.76 5.53 12.08
CA GLY A 4 -17.26 6.41 13.13
C GLY A 4 -17.00 5.92 14.56
N GLU A 5 -16.41 4.74 14.76
CA GLU A 5 -16.09 4.22 16.09
C GLU A 5 -14.87 4.93 16.68
N ARG A 6 -14.96 5.28 17.97
CA ARG A 6 -13.85 5.86 18.75
C ARG A 6 -13.37 4.88 19.81
N ARG A 7 -12.06 4.73 19.96
CA ARG A 7 -11.44 3.83 20.94
C ARG A 7 -10.34 4.53 21.72
N HIS A 8 -10.30 4.22 23.01
CA HIS A 8 -9.24 4.61 23.91
C HIS A 8 -8.30 3.41 24.11
N LEU A 9 -7.05 3.54 23.66
CA LEU A 9 -6.04 2.49 23.76
C LEU A 9 -4.98 2.89 24.78
N VAL A 10 -4.69 1.98 25.71
CA VAL A 10 -3.57 2.10 26.65
C VAL A 10 -2.55 1.03 26.28
N ILE A 11 -1.40 1.47 25.78
CA ILE A 11 -0.35 0.60 25.26
C ILE A 11 0.81 0.59 26.27
N PRO A 12 1.11 -0.54 26.92
CA PRO A 12 2.23 -0.64 27.83
C PRO A 12 3.56 -0.51 27.07
N PRO A 13 4.66 -0.17 27.76
CA PRO A 13 5.88 0.26 27.07
C PRO A 13 6.50 -0.83 26.17
N HIS A 14 6.38 -2.10 26.56
CA HIS A 14 6.89 -3.24 25.79
C HIS A 14 6.13 -3.50 24.47
N LEU A 15 4.94 -2.93 24.30
CA LEU A 15 4.18 -2.92 23.04
C LEU A 15 4.26 -1.57 22.31
N GLY A 16 4.94 -0.58 22.91
CA GLY A 16 5.18 0.75 22.35
C GLY A 16 6.65 0.93 21.98
N TYR A 17 7.27 2.01 22.48
CA TYR A 17 8.67 2.37 22.18
C TYR A 17 9.71 1.74 23.14
N GLY A 18 9.29 0.86 24.05
CA GLY A 18 10.16 0.11 24.94
C GLY A 18 11.02 0.98 25.86
N GLU A 19 12.14 0.43 26.31
CA GLU A 19 13.08 1.13 27.21
C GLU A 19 13.90 2.22 26.52
N ARG A 20 13.95 2.22 25.18
CA ARG A 20 14.70 3.22 24.42
C ARG A 20 13.90 4.51 24.22
N GLY A 21 12.58 4.41 24.09
CA GLY A 21 11.75 5.57 23.75
C GLY A 21 12.10 6.16 22.38
N VAL A 22 11.74 7.42 22.18
CA VAL A 22 12.09 8.24 21.03
C VAL A 22 12.68 9.55 21.55
N ASP A 23 13.93 9.84 21.20
CA ASP A 23 14.62 11.03 21.67
C ASP A 23 13.82 12.30 21.37
N GLY A 24 13.53 13.08 22.42
CA GLY A 24 12.82 14.36 22.31
C GLY A 24 11.30 14.27 22.17
N GLU A 25 10.72 13.08 21.99
CA GLU A 25 9.27 12.91 21.81
C GLU A 25 8.65 11.97 22.84
N VAL A 26 9.21 10.77 23.02
CA VAL A 26 8.64 9.73 23.87
C VAL A 26 9.67 9.25 24.88
N PRO A 27 9.45 9.45 26.19
CA PRO A 27 10.37 8.96 27.20
C PRO A 27 10.56 7.44 27.16
N ALA A 28 11.74 7.00 27.61
CA ALA A 28 12.02 5.60 27.90
C ALA A 28 10.93 5.00 28.83
N SER A 29 10.46 3.80 28.49
CA SER A 29 9.47 3.05 29.28
C SER A 29 8.14 3.78 29.51
N ALA A 30 7.75 4.71 28.64
CA ALA A 30 6.47 5.41 28.72
C ALA A 30 5.29 4.51 28.32
N VAL A 31 4.16 4.66 29.04
CA VAL A 31 2.86 4.10 28.65
C VAL A 31 2.21 5.06 27.65
N LEU A 32 1.80 4.56 26.49
CA LEU A 32 1.15 5.38 25.48
C LEU A 32 -0.36 5.30 25.63
N VAL A 33 -1.02 6.45 25.49
CA VAL A 33 -2.47 6.55 25.54
C VAL A 33 -2.95 7.22 24.27
N PHE A 34 -3.78 6.52 23.50
CA PHE A 34 -4.29 7.00 22.21
C PHE A 34 -5.81 7.06 22.20
N ASP A 35 -6.35 8.18 21.72
CA ASP A 35 -7.74 8.29 21.30
C ASP A 35 -7.79 8.19 19.78
N ILE A 36 -8.35 7.10 19.27
CA ILE A 36 -8.43 6.80 17.84
C ILE A 36 -9.87 6.89 17.38
N GLU A 37 -10.09 7.49 16.21
CA GLU A 37 -11.37 7.53 15.51
C GLU A 37 -11.21 6.92 14.10
N MET A 38 -12.11 6.01 13.73
CA MET A 38 -12.13 5.43 12.38
C MET A 38 -12.96 6.30 11.46
N ILE A 39 -12.32 7.06 10.57
CA ILE A 39 -13.00 7.96 9.63
C ILE A 39 -13.56 7.20 8.42
N GLU A 40 -12.80 6.25 7.89
CA GLU A 40 -13.15 5.48 6.71
C GLU A 40 -12.45 4.12 6.76
N MET A 41 -13.03 3.12 6.10
CA MET A 41 -12.43 1.81 5.92
C MET A 41 -12.58 1.43 4.45
N GLU A 42 -11.45 1.33 3.76
CA GLU A 42 -11.38 0.80 2.41
C GLU A 42 -10.94 -0.66 2.50
N ALA A 43 -11.74 -1.56 1.93
CA ALA A 43 -11.31 -2.94 1.80
C ALA A 43 -10.14 -2.98 0.83
N GLY A 44 -9.00 -3.50 1.28
CA GLY A 44 -7.91 -3.86 0.36
C GLY A 44 -8.47 -4.74 -0.75
N LEU A 45 -7.96 -4.54 -1.97
CA LEU A 45 -8.33 -5.40 -3.10
C LEU A 45 -8.06 -6.85 -2.68
N PRO A 46 -8.99 -7.79 -2.92
CA PRO A 46 -8.74 -9.20 -2.64
C PRO A 46 -7.43 -9.60 -3.34
N ASP A 47 -6.63 -10.48 -2.72
CA ASP A 47 -5.39 -11.04 -3.30
C ASP A 47 -5.61 -11.80 -4.64
N ALA A 48 -6.82 -11.74 -5.20
CA ALA A 48 -7.15 -12.20 -6.53
C ALA A 48 -6.58 -11.23 -7.57
N ASP A 49 -5.35 -11.52 -8.00
CA ASP A 49 -4.75 -11.23 -9.30
C ASP A 49 -5.26 -9.96 -10.00
N LEU A 50 -5.04 -8.79 -9.41
CA LEU A 50 -5.18 -7.51 -10.11
C LEU A 50 -4.41 -7.51 -11.43
N PHE A 51 -3.29 -8.22 -11.44
CA PHE A 51 -2.49 -8.47 -12.61
C PHE A 51 -3.30 -9.23 -13.69
N THR A 52 -3.98 -10.32 -13.35
CA THR A 52 -4.82 -11.08 -14.29
C THR A 52 -6.08 -10.34 -14.74
N GLU A 53 -6.62 -9.42 -13.92
CA GLU A 53 -7.71 -8.56 -14.38
C GLU A 53 -7.25 -7.50 -15.39
N MET A 54 -5.99 -7.04 -15.27
CA MET A 54 -5.43 -6.00 -16.11
C MET A 54 -4.78 -6.56 -17.39
N ASP A 55 -4.21 -7.76 -17.31
CA ASP A 55 -3.63 -8.53 -18.41
C ASP A 55 -4.76 -9.15 -19.26
N ALA A 56 -5.26 -8.37 -20.23
CA ALA A 56 -6.43 -8.74 -21.02
C ALA A 56 -6.08 -9.79 -22.07
N ASP A 57 -4.83 -9.82 -22.54
CA ASP A 57 -4.34 -10.75 -23.56
C ASP A 57 -3.61 -11.98 -22.97
N LYS A 58 -3.42 -12.02 -21.65
CA LYS A 58 -2.81 -13.10 -20.87
C LYS A 58 -1.34 -13.32 -21.23
N ASP A 59 -0.64 -12.26 -21.61
CA ASP A 59 0.78 -12.31 -21.98
C ASP A 59 1.74 -12.16 -20.78
N LEU A 60 1.18 -12.13 -19.57
CA LEU A 60 1.87 -11.92 -18.28
C LEU A 60 2.59 -10.57 -18.20
N GLN A 61 2.16 -9.59 -19.00
CA GLN A 61 2.66 -8.22 -19.00
C GLN A 61 1.46 -7.27 -18.96
N VAL A 62 1.57 -6.21 -18.18
CA VAL A 62 0.55 -5.17 -18.14
C VAL A 62 1.10 -3.94 -18.86
N LEU A 63 0.57 -3.66 -20.05
CA LEU A 63 0.98 -2.50 -20.83
C LEU A 63 0.23 -1.23 -20.37
N ALA A 64 0.86 -0.07 -20.54
CA ALA A 64 0.23 1.22 -20.23
C ALA A 64 -1.14 1.42 -20.91
N SER A 65 -1.36 0.81 -22.09
CA SER A 65 -2.65 0.82 -22.78
C SER A 65 -3.73 0.03 -22.05
N GLU A 66 -3.38 -1.09 -21.44
CA GLU A 66 -4.31 -1.94 -20.69
C GLU A 66 -4.64 -1.33 -19.33
N VAL A 67 -3.63 -0.77 -18.65
CA VAL A 67 -3.84 0.03 -17.43
C VAL A 67 -4.81 1.16 -17.70
N LEU A 68 -4.68 1.85 -18.84
CA LEU A 68 -5.55 2.97 -19.19
C LEU A 68 -7.00 2.53 -19.44
N ILE A 69 -7.22 1.36 -20.05
CA ILE A 69 -8.55 0.80 -20.30
C ILE A 69 -9.22 0.41 -18.98
N THR A 70 -8.48 -0.25 -18.10
CA THR A 70 -8.96 -0.66 -16.77
C THR A 70 -9.18 0.55 -15.86
N ALA A 71 -8.28 1.53 -15.89
CA ALA A 71 -8.40 2.78 -15.13
C ALA A 71 -9.56 3.67 -15.61
N LYS A 72 -9.90 3.64 -16.90
CA LYS A 72 -11.14 4.29 -17.40
C LYS A 72 -12.41 3.58 -16.92
N SER A 73 -12.33 2.25 -16.72
CA SER A 73 -13.45 1.46 -16.22
C SER A 73 -13.62 1.58 -14.70
N ARG A 74 -12.53 1.79 -13.96
CA ARG A 74 -12.56 2.05 -12.51
C ARG A 74 -12.84 3.54 -12.25
N ARG A 75 -13.83 3.85 -11.41
CA ARG A 75 -14.16 5.23 -11.04
C ARG A 75 -12.99 5.86 -10.27
N LEU A 76 -12.17 6.64 -10.96
CA LEU A 76 -11.23 7.56 -10.31
C LEU A 76 -12.01 8.68 -9.62
N ALA A 77 -11.52 9.15 -8.47
CA ALA A 77 -12.12 10.25 -7.74
C ALA A 77 -12.22 11.51 -8.66
N PRO A 78 -13.37 12.21 -8.67
CA PRO A 78 -13.54 13.38 -9.52
C PRO A 78 -12.55 14.49 -9.14
N GLY A 79 -11.79 15.00 -10.12
CA GLY A 79 -10.83 16.09 -9.94
C GLY A 79 -9.36 15.71 -10.02
N PHE A 80 -9.04 14.42 -10.20
CA PHE A 80 -7.66 13.97 -10.46
C PHE A 80 -7.47 13.53 -11.92
N ASP A 81 -6.39 14.00 -12.55
CA ASP A 81 -6.00 13.57 -13.90
C ASP A 81 -5.53 12.12 -13.86
N ALA A 82 -6.41 11.22 -14.32
CA ALA A 82 -6.16 9.77 -14.43
C ALA A 82 -4.78 9.46 -15.02
N ASN A 83 -4.44 10.12 -16.11
CA ASN A 83 -3.19 9.90 -16.84
C ASN A 83 -1.96 10.17 -15.97
N ARG A 84 -1.99 11.20 -15.12
CA ARG A 84 -0.83 11.59 -14.30
C ARG A 84 -0.63 10.66 -13.11
N ILE A 85 -1.71 10.13 -12.54
CA ILE A 85 -1.62 9.11 -11.49
C ILE A 85 -1.07 7.82 -12.09
N ILE A 86 -1.59 7.41 -13.25
CA ILE A 86 -1.17 6.20 -13.96
C ILE A 86 0.30 6.32 -14.35
N GLU A 87 0.74 7.42 -14.95
CA GLU A 87 2.15 7.65 -15.31
C GLU A 87 3.07 7.56 -14.10
N ASN A 88 2.75 8.23 -12.99
CA ASN A 88 3.56 8.17 -11.78
C ASN A 88 3.58 6.77 -11.17
N MET A 89 2.44 6.05 -11.17
CA MET A 89 2.37 4.68 -10.66
C MET A 89 3.22 3.74 -11.53
N PHE A 90 3.11 3.89 -12.85
CA PHE A 90 3.80 3.07 -13.82
C PHE A 90 5.31 3.30 -13.78
N SER A 91 5.78 4.55 -13.79
CA SER A 91 7.21 4.88 -13.68
C SER A 91 7.86 4.45 -12.36
N ASN A 92 7.08 4.26 -11.30
CA ASN A 92 7.58 3.76 -10.02
C ASN A 92 7.69 2.23 -9.96
N GLN A 93 6.89 1.51 -10.77
CA GLN A 93 6.88 0.04 -10.81
C GLN A 93 7.74 -0.52 -11.95
N ASP A 94 7.80 0.18 -13.09
CA ASP A 94 8.64 -0.13 -14.25
C ASP A 94 10.13 0.04 -13.87
N ARG A 95 10.73 -1.05 -13.38
CA ARG A 95 12.07 -1.05 -12.79
C ARG A 95 13.13 -1.22 -13.87
N ASN A 96 12.77 -1.86 -14.97
CA ASN A 96 13.63 -2.11 -16.12
C ASN A 96 13.51 -1.01 -17.21
N GLY A 97 12.50 -0.14 -17.12
CA GLY A 97 12.25 0.98 -18.02
C GLY A 97 11.73 0.55 -19.39
N ASP A 98 11.14 -0.64 -19.51
CA ASP A 98 10.70 -1.21 -20.78
C ASP A 98 9.27 -0.79 -21.18
N GLY A 99 8.60 0.00 -20.34
CA GLY A 99 7.25 0.50 -20.59
C GLY A 99 6.16 -0.55 -20.37
N LYS A 100 6.47 -1.64 -19.68
CA LYS A 100 5.56 -2.71 -19.25
C LYS A 100 5.75 -2.97 -17.76
N ILE A 101 4.73 -3.53 -17.11
CA ILE A 101 4.85 -4.04 -15.74
C ILE A 101 4.66 -5.55 -15.79
N THR A 102 5.69 -6.28 -15.39
CA THR A 102 5.65 -7.75 -15.26
C THR A 102 5.20 -8.18 -13.86
N GLU A 103 4.80 -9.45 -13.68
CA GLU A 103 4.47 -9.99 -12.35
C GLU A 103 5.63 -9.82 -11.35
N GLU A 104 6.88 -9.88 -11.82
CA GLU A 104 8.08 -9.72 -11.02
C GLU A 104 8.29 -8.27 -10.55
N GLU A 105 7.81 -7.30 -11.33
CA GLU A 105 7.84 -5.86 -11.00
C GLU A 105 6.64 -5.43 -10.18
N PHE A 106 5.51 -6.13 -10.31
CA PHE A 106 4.32 -5.91 -9.51
C PHE A 106 4.47 -6.44 -8.08
N LYS A 107 5.20 -7.55 -7.89
CA LYS A 107 5.52 -8.07 -6.56
C LYS A 107 6.42 -7.08 -5.81
N LEU A 108 5.86 -6.50 -4.75
CA LEU A 108 6.55 -5.60 -3.84
C LEU A 108 7.91 -6.21 -3.41
N LYS A 109 8.94 -5.38 -3.30
CA LYS A 109 10.25 -5.69 -2.67
C LYS A 109 10.16 -6.31 -1.27
N ALA A 110 8.97 -6.39 -0.67
CA ALA A 110 8.73 -7.00 0.64
C ALA A 110 8.81 -8.54 0.62
N ASP A 111 8.64 -9.19 -0.54
CA ASP A 111 8.73 -10.66 -0.67
C ASP A 111 10.13 -11.16 -1.10
N GLU A 112 11.10 -10.26 -1.33
CA GLU A 112 12.45 -10.61 -1.80
C GLU A 112 13.52 -10.71 -0.68
N THR A 113 13.15 -10.77 0.60
CA THR A 113 14.11 -11.11 1.67
C THR A 113 13.63 -12.29 2.51
N PRO A 114 14.24 -13.49 2.37
CA PRO A 114 14.39 -14.35 3.53
C PRO A 114 15.36 -13.62 4.45
N HIS A 115 14.86 -13.00 5.52
CA HIS A 115 15.72 -12.61 6.64
C HIS A 115 16.15 -13.90 7.37
N ASP A 116 17.08 -14.60 6.74
CA ASP A 116 17.96 -15.57 7.37
C ASP A 116 19.29 -14.85 7.58
N GLU A 117 19.40 -14.10 8.67
CA GLU A 117 20.68 -13.63 9.21
C GLU A 117 20.69 -13.91 10.72
N LEU A 118 21.23 -15.11 11.04
CA LEU A 118 21.99 -15.52 12.22
C LEU A 118 21.43 -15.26 13.63
#